data_AF-A0A4Q3J8C0-F1
#
_entry.id   AF-A0A4Q3J8C0-F1
#
_cell.length_a   1.000
_cell.length_b   1.000
_cell.length_c   1.000
_cell.angle_alpha   90.00
_cell.angle_beta   90.00
_cell.angle_gamma   90.00
#
_symmetry.space_group_name_H-M   'P 1'
#
loop_
_entity.id
_entity.type
_entity.pdbx_description
1 polymer ?
#
loop_
_entity_poly.entity_id
_entity_poly.type
_entity_poly.pdbx_seq_one_letter_code
_entity_poly.pdbx_strand_id
1 'polypeptide(L)'
;MRVLDARGSRQRLSGAEAAARWNAFAGDMNDWDRLDLCLRDAAVQFPMAFAPRVIFALDGLTDDEPFGESWERPAGRLAWELIHEPPPVPATLAELMAAAAAIWGLPLVEPPEAELPALTVASRVRVASAGALVAVARRLEQIDASNLIDQVTLVTREPAERQLFGLAAVFSKASGDGRILSPDEAARVGAGSELSVGG
;
A
#
# COMPACT_ATOMS: atom_id res chain seq x y z
N MET A 1 -9.60 0.99 -2.00
CA MET A 1 -10.74 0.48 -2.80
C MET A 1 -10.96 1.25 -4.09
N ARG A 2 -11.35 2.53 -4.07
CA ARG A 2 -11.60 3.29 -5.32
C ARG A 2 -10.36 3.46 -6.23
N VAL A 3 -9.18 3.66 -5.64
CA VAL A 3 -7.91 3.62 -6.41
C VAL A 3 -7.73 2.29 -7.12
N LEU A 4 -8.18 1.18 -6.54
CA LEU A 4 -8.14 -0.16 -7.17
C LEU A 4 -9.18 -0.28 -8.28
N ASP A 5 -10.41 0.19 -8.06
CA ASP A 5 -11.46 0.21 -9.09
C ASP A 5 -11.09 1.07 -10.30
N ALA A 6 -10.44 2.22 -10.09
CA ALA A 6 -9.97 3.09 -11.16
C ALA A 6 -8.84 2.46 -12.01
N ARG A 7 -8.14 1.45 -11.47
CA ARG A 7 -7.12 0.67 -12.20
C ARG A 7 -7.71 -0.53 -12.95
N GLY A 8 -8.79 -1.10 -12.43
CA GLY A 8 -9.45 -2.25 -13.03
C GLY A 8 -10.20 -1.87 -14.31
N SER A 9 -9.98 -2.62 -15.39
CA SER A 9 -10.80 -2.53 -16.62
C SER A 9 -12.26 -2.99 -16.42
N ARG A 10 -12.59 -3.50 -15.24
CA ARG A 10 -13.94 -3.89 -14.83
C ARG A 10 -14.22 -3.21 -13.49
N GLN A 11 -15.32 -2.47 -13.39
CA GLN A 11 -15.87 -1.98 -12.11
C GLN A 11 -16.38 -3.19 -11.30
N ARG A 12 -15.46 -3.96 -10.70
CA ARG A 12 -15.79 -5.22 -10.03
C ARG A 12 -16.26 -5.02 -8.60
N LEU A 13 -15.69 -4.04 -7.89
CA LEU A 13 -15.80 -3.94 -6.44
C LEU A 13 -16.77 -2.84 -6.00
N SER A 14 -16.95 -1.78 -6.79
CA SER A 14 -17.90 -0.70 -6.50
C SER A 14 -18.73 -0.26 -7.71
N GLY A 15 -19.86 0.41 -7.43
CA GLY A 15 -20.78 0.93 -8.45
C GLY A 15 -22.02 0.07 -8.70
N ALA A 16 -22.93 0.57 -9.55
CA ALA A 16 -24.25 -0.04 -9.76
C ALA A 16 -24.20 -1.45 -10.41
N GLU A 17 -23.24 -1.70 -11.30
CA GLU A 17 -23.06 -3.01 -11.94
C GLU A 17 -22.53 -4.06 -10.96
N ALA A 18 -21.57 -3.68 -10.11
CA ALA A 18 -21.10 -4.52 -9.02
C ALA A 18 -22.27 -4.86 -8.08
N ALA A 19 -23.04 -3.86 -7.65
CA ALA A 19 -24.21 -4.05 -6.80
C ALA A 19 -25.25 -5.01 -7.41
N ALA A 20 -25.51 -4.91 -8.72
CA ALA A 20 -26.41 -5.81 -9.43
C ALA A 20 -25.88 -7.26 -9.46
N ARG A 21 -24.57 -7.47 -9.70
CA ARG A 21 -23.93 -8.80 -9.61
C ARG A 21 -24.02 -9.39 -8.21
N TRP A 22 -23.72 -8.59 -7.19
CA TRP A 22 -23.80 -8.99 -5.78
C TRP A 22 -25.22 -9.40 -5.39
N ASN A 23 -26.23 -8.64 -5.81
CA ASN A 23 -27.64 -8.97 -5.54
C ASN A 23 -28.11 -10.24 -6.29
N ALA A 24 -27.48 -10.60 -7.41
CA ALA A 24 -27.80 -11.81 -8.16
C ALA A 24 -27.37 -13.11 -7.46
N PHE A 25 -26.49 -13.04 -6.44
CA PHE A 25 -26.08 -14.20 -5.64
C PHE A 25 -27.14 -14.69 -4.63
N ALA A 26 -28.34 -14.08 -4.61
CA ALA A 26 -29.53 -14.57 -3.88
C ALA A 26 -29.35 -14.86 -2.37
N GLY A 27 -28.32 -14.29 -1.73
CA GLY A 27 -28.07 -14.39 -0.28
C GLY A 27 -27.98 -13.02 0.40
N ASP A 28 -28.22 -12.98 1.70
CA ASP A 28 -28.15 -11.80 2.60
C ASP A 28 -26.71 -11.26 2.77
N MET A 29 -26.00 -11.03 1.67
CA MET A 29 -24.66 -10.49 1.70
C MET A 29 -24.72 -9.01 2.03
N ASN A 30 -24.32 -8.68 3.25
CA ASN A 30 -24.33 -7.32 3.78
C ASN A 30 -23.08 -6.54 3.31
N ASP A 31 -23.00 -5.24 3.66
CA ASP A 31 -21.88 -4.40 3.23
C ASP A 31 -20.54 -4.79 3.88
N TRP A 32 -20.56 -5.48 5.02
CA TRP A 32 -19.34 -6.03 5.62
C TRP A 32 -18.82 -7.22 4.80
N ASP A 33 -19.69 -8.15 4.39
CA ASP A 33 -19.29 -9.28 3.55
C ASP A 33 -18.69 -8.79 2.22
N ARG A 34 -19.26 -7.71 1.66
CA ARG A 34 -18.72 -7.03 0.47
C ARG A 34 -17.34 -6.46 0.74
N LEU A 35 -17.18 -5.70 1.84
CA LEU A 35 -15.91 -5.11 2.21
C LEU A 35 -14.82 -6.17 2.42
N ASP A 36 -15.15 -7.27 3.11
CA ASP A 36 -14.24 -8.40 3.35
C ASP A 36 -13.77 -9.03 2.04
N LEU A 37 -14.70 -9.39 1.14
CA LEU A 37 -14.35 -9.94 -0.17
C LEU A 37 -13.46 -9.01 -0.99
N CYS A 38 -13.73 -7.70 -0.92
CA CYS A 38 -12.91 -6.74 -1.65
C CYS A 38 -11.51 -6.58 -1.02
N LEU A 39 -11.38 -6.70 0.31
CA LEU A 39 -10.08 -6.73 0.99
C LEU A 39 -9.30 -8.03 0.68
N ARG A 40 -9.98 -9.18 0.61
CA ARG A 40 -9.40 -10.46 0.17
C ARG A 40 -8.83 -10.37 -1.24
N ASP A 41 -9.62 -9.83 -2.18
CA ASP A 41 -9.19 -9.61 -3.57
C ASP A 41 -7.99 -8.64 -3.63
N ALA A 42 -8.03 -7.56 -2.85
CA ALA A 42 -6.93 -6.60 -2.77
C ALA A 42 -5.66 -7.21 -2.15
N ALA A 43 -5.78 -8.09 -1.16
CA ALA A 43 -4.66 -8.81 -0.56
C ALA A 43 -3.96 -9.73 -1.56
N VAL A 44 -4.73 -10.42 -2.42
CA VAL A 44 -4.17 -11.25 -3.49
C VAL A 44 -3.48 -10.41 -4.56
N GLN A 45 -4.11 -9.31 -5.00
CA GLN A 45 -3.58 -8.49 -6.10
C GLN A 45 -2.42 -7.57 -5.66
N PHE A 46 -2.46 -7.08 -4.42
CA PHE A 46 -1.55 -6.06 -3.90
C PHE A 46 -1.10 -6.43 -2.47
N PRO A 47 -0.37 -7.54 -2.30
CA PRO A 47 -0.11 -8.11 -0.99
C PRO A 47 0.67 -7.18 -0.05
N MET A 48 1.59 -6.36 -0.55
CA MET A 48 2.30 -5.37 0.27
C MET A 48 1.40 -4.30 0.89
N ALA A 49 0.22 -4.05 0.32
CA ALA A 49 -0.70 -3.02 0.78
C ALA A 49 -1.85 -3.58 1.64
N PHE A 50 -2.25 -4.84 1.40
CA PHE A 50 -3.47 -5.40 1.98
C PHE A 50 -3.30 -6.79 2.61
N ALA A 51 -2.23 -7.54 2.35
CA ALA A 51 -2.02 -8.87 2.93
C ALA A 51 -1.26 -8.76 4.26
N PRO A 52 -1.87 -9.13 5.41
CA PRO A 52 -1.21 -9.03 6.70
C PRO A 52 0.04 -9.88 6.79
N ARG A 53 0.08 -11.03 6.11
CA ARG A 53 1.28 -11.87 6.08
C ARG A 53 2.51 -11.11 5.60
N VAL A 54 2.33 -10.19 4.65
CA VAL A 54 3.41 -9.34 4.13
C VAL A 54 3.62 -8.12 5.02
N ILE A 55 2.54 -7.45 5.41
CA ILE A 55 2.60 -6.22 6.22
C ILE A 55 3.20 -6.49 7.60
N PHE A 56 2.81 -7.57 8.27
CA PHE A 56 3.23 -7.93 9.63
C PHE A 56 4.31 -9.01 9.66
N ALA A 57 4.82 -9.46 8.51
CA ALA A 57 5.82 -10.54 8.41
C ALA A 57 5.38 -11.83 9.13
N LEU A 58 4.13 -12.25 8.93
CA LEU A 58 3.56 -13.42 9.59
C LEU A 58 3.72 -14.66 8.71
N ASP A 59 4.39 -15.67 9.26
CA ASP A 59 4.52 -16.98 8.60
C ASP A 59 3.25 -17.83 8.76
N GLY A 60 2.94 -18.64 7.75
CA GLY A 60 1.87 -19.65 7.81
C GLY A 60 0.44 -19.15 7.55
N LEU A 61 0.25 -17.87 7.22
CA LEU A 61 -1.03 -17.33 6.73
C LEU A 61 -1.17 -17.51 5.21
N THR A 62 -2.39 -17.77 4.73
CA THR A 62 -2.70 -17.84 3.29
C THR A 62 -2.63 -16.45 2.66
N ASP A 63 -2.46 -16.41 1.33
CA ASP A 63 -2.35 -15.16 0.57
C ASP A 63 -3.63 -14.29 0.61
N ASP A 64 -4.78 -14.93 0.83
CA ASP A 64 -6.13 -14.35 0.73
C ASP A 64 -6.86 -14.29 2.08
N GLU A 65 -6.16 -14.54 3.20
CA GLU A 65 -6.70 -14.36 4.55
C GLU A 65 -6.30 -12.98 5.06
N PRO A 66 -7.12 -11.93 4.80
CA PRO A 66 -6.80 -10.59 5.22
C PRO A 66 -6.96 -10.51 6.72
N PHE A 67 -7.91 -11.18 7.37
CA PHE A 67 -8.10 -11.05 8.80
C PHE A 67 -8.83 -12.29 9.35
N GLY A 68 -8.17 -13.03 10.25
CA GLY A 68 -8.72 -14.25 10.86
C GLY A 68 -10.01 -14.02 11.66
N GLU A 69 -10.61 -15.10 12.16
CA GLU A 69 -11.91 -15.08 12.87
C GLU A 69 -11.98 -14.11 14.06
N SER A 70 -10.84 -13.74 14.64
CA SER A 70 -10.72 -12.82 15.78
C SER A 70 -10.73 -11.33 15.40
N TRP A 71 -10.78 -11.00 14.11
CA TRP A 71 -10.75 -9.60 13.67
C TRP A 71 -12.06 -8.89 13.97
N GLU A 72 -11.95 -7.77 14.68
CA GLU A 72 -13.11 -6.96 15.01
C GLU A 72 -13.69 -6.32 13.74
N ARG A 73 -14.97 -6.59 13.49
CA ARG A 73 -15.65 -6.03 12.33
C ARG A 73 -15.83 -4.53 12.52
N PRO A 74 -15.55 -3.69 11.50
CA PRO A 74 -15.93 -2.29 11.56
C PRO A 74 -17.44 -2.17 11.78
N ALA A 75 -17.86 -1.10 12.46
CA ALA A 75 -19.27 -0.81 12.64
C ALA A 75 -20.00 -0.83 11.28
N GLY A 76 -21.22 -1.37 11.23
CA GLY A 76 -21.96 -1.52 9.96
C GLY A 76 -22.13 -0.21 9.19
N ARG A 77 -22.23 0.92 9.90
CA ARG A 77 -22.22 2.26 9.31
C ARG A 77 -20.93 2.58 8.54
N LEU A 78 -19.76 2.26 9.13
CA LEU A 78 -18.47 2.49 8.47
C LEU A 78 -18.32 1.59 7.24
N ALA A 79 -18.76 0.33 7.32
CA ALA A 79 -18.76 -0.55 6.15
C ALA A 79 -19.65 0.00 5.02
N TRP A 80 -20.84 0.50 5.37
CA TRP A 80 -21.72 1.17 4.41
C TRP A 80 -21.05 2.42 3.80
N GLU A 81 -20.48 3.30 4.61
CA GLU A 81 -19.80 4.52 4.15
C GLU A 81 -18.64 4.17 3.19
N LEU A 82 -17.82 3.17 3.52
CA LEU A 82 -16.69 2.74 2.67
C LEU A 82 -17.12 2.13 1.32
N ILE A 83 -18.30 1.51 1.25
CA ILE A 83 -18.83 0.90 0.03
C ILE A 83 -19.57 1.95 -0.83
N HIS A 84 -20.40 2.78 -0.19
CA HIS A 84 -21.39 3.62 -0.87
C HIS A 84 -20.99 5.10 -0.96
N GLU A 85 -20.28 5.64 0.02
CA GLU A 85 -19.84 7.04 -0.02
C GLU A 85 -18.47 7.18 -0.70
N PRO A 86 -18.30 8.16 -1.61
CA PRO A 86 -17.00 8.40 -2.22
C PRO A 86 -16.12 9.21 -1.26
N PRO A 87 -15.03 8.64 -0.70
CA PRO A 87 -14.03 9.46 -0.03
C PRO A 87 -13.29 10.32 -1.07
N PRO A 88 -12.72 11.46 -0.65
CA PRO A 88 -11.82 12.21 -1.52
C PRO A 88 -10.66 11.30 -1.96
N VAL A 89 -10.42 11.22 -3.27
CA VAL A 89 -9.25 10.54 -3.81
C VAL A 89 -8.07 11.50 -3.69
N PRO A 90 -6.95 11.12 -3.05
CA PRO A 90 -5.77 11.96 -3.00
C PRO A 90 -5.32 12.36 -4.40
N ALA A 91 -4.97 13.63 -4.61
CA ALA A 91 -4.56 14.14 -5.91
C ALA A 91 -3.12 13.74 -6.25
N THR A 92 -2.29 13.52 -5.23
CA THR A 92 -0.87 13.17 -5.37
C THR A 92 -0.49 11.98 -4.49
N LEU A 93 0.60 11.33 -4.83
CA LEU A 93 1.18 10.26 -4.01
C LEU A 93 1.56 10.78 -2.61
N ALA A 94 2.09 12.00 -2.54
CA ALA A 94 2.46 12.64 -1.28
C ALA A 94 1.25 12.85 -0.35
N GLU A 95 0.11 13.28 -0.89
CA GLU A 95 -1.13 13.44 -0.11
C GLU A 95 -1.64 12.11 0.44
N LEU A 96 -1.63 11.04 -0.37
CA LEU A 96 -2.01 9.71 0.08
C LEU A 96 -1.13 9.26 1.24
N MET A 97 0.20 9.37 1.07
CA MET A 97 1.14 8.90 2.06
C MET A 97 1.07 9.71 3.35
N ALA A 98 0.88 11.03 3.27
CA ALA A 98 0.68 11.89 4.43
C ALA A 98 -0.60 11.51 5.21
N ALA A 99 -1.71 11.27 4.51
CA ALA A 99 -2.96 10.84 5.14
C ALA A 99 -2.82 9.48 5.81
N ALA A 100 -2.19 8.50 5.14
CA ALA A 100 -1.97 7.16 5.70
C ALA A 100 -1.03 7.21 6.93
N ALA A 101 0.07 7.96 6.84
CA ALA A 101 0.99 8.14 7.96
C ALA A 101 0.31 8.78 9.17
N ALA A 102 -0.55 9.78 8.96
CA ALA A 102 -1.32 10.39 10.05
C ALA A 102 -2.28 9.40 10.73
N ILE A 103 -2.96 8.55 9.96
CA ILE A 103 -3.87 7.51 10.49
C ILE A 103 -3.08 6.49 11.33
N TRP A 104 -1.88 6.11 10.88
CA TRP A 104 -1.05 5.12 11.56
C TRP A 104 -0.12 5.70 12.63
N GLY A 105 -0.12 7.02 12.84
CA GLY A 105 0.76 7.68 13.79
C GLY A 105 2.25 7.61 13.41
N LEU A 106 2.57 7.51 12.13
CA LEU A 106 3.95 7.48 11.64
C LEU A 106 4.57 8.88 11.61
N PRO A 107 5.76 9.10 12.18
CA PRO A 107 6.48 10.35 12.03
C PRO A 107 7.01 10.50 10.61
N LEU A 108 6.62 11.58 9.92
CA LEU A 108 7.16 11.95 8.61
C LEU A 108 8.26 13.01 8.77
N VAL A 109 9.42 12.58 9.29
CA VAL A 109 10.62 13.42 9.29
C VAL A 109 11.35 13.17 7.97
N GLU A 110 11.13 14.06 7.01
CA GLU A 110 11.81 13.98 5.72
C GLU A 110 13.29 14.40 5.88
N PRO A 111 14.23 13.69 5.24
CA PRO A 111 15.63 14.10 5.23
C PRO A 111 15.78 15.44 4.49
N PRO A 112 16.79 16.26 4.84
CA PRO A 112 17.07 17.50 4.12
C PRO A 112 17.24 17.27 2.61
N GLU A 113 16.75 18.19 1.80
CA GLU A 113 16.81 18.11 0.33
C GLU A 113 18.24 17.90 -0.20
N ALA A 114 19.24 18.45 0.49
CA ALA A 114 20.66 18.33 0.17
C ALA A 114 21.23 16.92 0.41
N GLU A 115 20.59 16.10 1.23
CA GLU A 115 21.00 14.72 1.54
C GLU A 115 20.35 13.70 0.60
N LEU A 116 19.29 14.10 -0.10
CA LEU A 116 18.61 13.23 -1.03
C LEU A 116 19.39 13.12 -2.35
N PRO A 117 19.68 11.90 -2.84
CA PRO A 117 20.47 11.70 -4.05
C PRO A 117 19.68 12.09 -5.30
N ALA A 118 20.39 12.52 -6.35
CA ALA A 118 19.79 12.73 -7.67
C ALA A 118 19.24 11.40 -8.20
N LEU A 119 17.92 11.33 -8.41
CA LEU A 119 17.25 10.13 -8.90
C LEU A 119 17.13 10.15 -10.43
N THR A 120 17.25 8.97 -11.02
CA THR A 120 17.05 8.69 -12.44
C THR A 120 16.19 7.44 -12.57
N VAL A 121 15.70 7.14 -13.78
CA VAL A 121 14.95 5.90 -14.05
C VAL A 121 15.72 4.61 -13.76
N ALA A 122 17.06 4.68 -13.73
CA ALA A 122 17.94 3.54 -13.43
C ALA A 122 18.36 3.48 -11.95
N SER A 123 17.97 4.46 -11.13
CA SER A 123 18.38 4.52 -9.73
C SER A 123 17.82 3.32 -8.95
N ARG A 124 18.62 2.88 -7.97
CA ARG A 124 18.21 1.91 -6.95
C ARG A 124 18.54 2.52 -5.60
N VAL A 125 17.54 2.64 -4.73
CA VAL A 125 17.60 3.40 -3.49
C VAL A 125 17.12 2.53 -2.34
N ARG A 126 17.87 2.55 -1.25
CA ARG A 126 17.44 2.03 0.05
C ARG A 126 16.89 3.15 0.90
N VAL A 127 15.75 2.86 1.50
CA VAL A 127 15.01 3.80 2.32
C VAL A 127 14.76 3.16 3.67
N ALA A 128 15.10 3.85 4.76
CA ALA A 128 15.02 3.30 6.11
C ALA A 128 13.96 3.94 7.03
N SER A 129 13.11 4.84 6.51
CA SER A 129 12.04 5.47 7.28
C SER A 129 10.86 5.91 6.41
N ALA A 130 9.69 6.09 7.01
CA ALA A 130 8.50 6.64 6.35
C ALA A 130 8.76 8.04 5.74
N GLY A 131 9.46 8.93 6.44
CA GLY A 131 9.80 10.25 5.93
C GLY A 131 10.74 10.20 4.71
N ALA A 132 11.78 9.36 4.77
CA ALA A 132 12.65 9.12 3.61
C ALA A 132 11.88 8.51 2.43
N LEU A 133 10.91 7.64 2.71
CA LEU A 133 10.06 7.04 1.68
C LEU A 133 9.19 8.08 1.00
N VAL A 134 8.56 8.98 1.74
CA VAL A 134 7.76 10.08 1.19
C VAL A 134 8.62 10.99 0.31
N ALA A 135 9.81 11.36 0.76
CA ALA A 135 10.73 12.20 0.01
C ALA A 135 11.17 11.56 -1.31
N VAL A 136 11.56 10.28 -1.29
CA VAL A 136 11.93 9.51 -2.49
C VAL A 136 10.74 9.33 -3.43
N ALA A 137 9.58 8.95 -2.90
CA ALA A 137 8.36 8.75 -3.68
C ALA A 137 7.93 10.02 -4.44
N ARG A 138 8.01 11.19 -3.78
CA ARG A 138 7.73 12.50 -4.40
C ARG A 138 8.69 12.80 -5.56
N ARG A 139 9.97 12.49 -5.41
CA ARG A 139 10.95 12.66 -6.50
C ARG A 139 10.70 11.70 -7.66
N LEU A 140 10.34 10.45 -7.37
CA LEU A 140 10.01 9.47 -8.41
C LEU A 140 8.73 9.82 -9.14
N GLU A 141 7.73 10.42 -8.47
CA GLU A 141 6.51 10.92 -9.10
C GLU A 141 6.78 11.94 -10.21
N GLN A 142 7.84 12.74 -10.08
CA GLN A 142 8.28 13.71 -11.08
C GLN A 142 9.01 13.09 -12.28
N ILE A 143 9.53 11.86 -12.15
CA ILE A 143 10.34 11.17 -13.16
C ILE A 143 9.49 10.09 -13.84
N ASP A 144 9.12 9.07 -13.07
CA ASP A 144 8.26 7.95 -13.43
C ASP A 144 7.89 7.16 -12.16
N ALA A 145 6.70 7.44 -11.61
CA ALA A 145 6.20 6.79 -10.40
C ALA A 145 5.99 5.28 -10.59
N SER A 146 5.80 4.81 -11.83
CA SER A 146 5.46 3.41 -12.11
C SER A 146 6.60 2.44 -11.81
N ASN A 147 7.83 2.96 -11.67
CA ASN A 147 9.01 2.16 -11.31
C ASN A 147 9.31 2.14 -9.81
N LEU A 148 8.44 2.67 -8.94
CA LEU A 148 8.70 2.79 -7.50
C LEU A 148 9.09 1.45 -6.85
N ILE A 149 8.40 0.35 -7.19
CA ILE A 149 8.71 -1.01 -6.69
C ILE A 149 10.10 -1.49 -7.12
N ASP A 150 10.51 -1.17 -8.34
CA ASP A 150 11.78 -1.63 -8.90
C ASP A 150 12.97 -0.79 -8.39
N GLN A 151 12.72 0.47 -8.04
CA GLN A 151 13.74 1.42 -7.66
C GLN A 151 13.96 1.52 -6.15
N VAL A 152 12.98 1.15 -5.33
CA VAL A 152 13.03 1.33 -3.88
C VAL A 152 13.10 -0.02 -3.17
N THR A 153 14.13 -0.17 -2.34
CA THR A 153 14.21 -1.21 -1.31
C THR A 153 13.92 -0.58 0.04
N LEU A 154 12.79 -0.91 0.65
CA LEU A 154 12.44 -0.47 2.00
C LEU A 154 13.17 -1.32 3.04
N VAL A 155 13.81 -0.68 4.02
CA VAL A 155 14.47 -1.34 5.14
C VAL A 155 13.71 -1.01 6.41
N THR A 156 12.90 -1.93 6.92
CA THR A 156 12.07 -1.70 8.10
C THR A 156 11.62 -2.98 8.81
N ARG A 157 11.35 -2.86 10.12
CA ARG A 157 10.57 -3.84 10.89
C ARG A 157 9.12 -3.38 11.14
N GLU A 158 8.81 -2.12 10.85
CA GLU A 158 7.55 -1.49 11.22
C GLU A 158 6.44 -1.85 10.22
N PRO A 159 5.35 -2.51 10.63
CA PRO A 159 4.26 -2.89 9.74
C PRO A 159 3.62 -1.70 9.02
N ALA A 160 3.47 -0.57 9.72
CA ALA A 160 2.88 0.63 9.15
C ALA A 160 3.74 1.20 8.01
N GLU A 161 5.07 1.12 8.09
CA GLU A 161 5.95 1.56 7.00
C GLU A 161 5.89 0.60 5.80
N ARG A 162 5.77 -0.70 6.04
CA ARG A 162 5.56 -1.72 5.00
C ARG A 162 4.26 -1.46 4.24
N GLN A 163 3.18 -1.22 4.99
CA GLN A 163 1.88 -0.92 4.41
C GLN A 163 1.88 0.42 3.66
N LEU A 164 2.60 1.43 4.16
CA LEU A 164 2.80 2.71 3.48
C LEU A 164 3.45 2.54 2.11
N PHE A 165 4.50 1.72 2.03
CA PHE A 165 5.17 1.39 0.78
C PHE A 165 4.27 0.62 -0.18
N GLY A 166 3.51 -0.35 0.32
CA GLY A 166 2.50 -1.04 -0.47
C GLY A 166 1.44 -0.09 -1.05
N LEU A 167 0.88 0.81 -0.23
CA LEU A 167 -0.08 1.81 -0.70
C LEU A 167 0.52 2.73 -1.76
N ALA A 168 1.77 3.16 -1.57
CA ALA A 168 2.48 4.00 -2.53
C ALA A 168 2.60 3.29 -3.89
N ALA A 169 2.99 2.02 -3.90
CA ALA A 169 3.08 1.21 -5.12
C ALA A 169 1.71 1.07 -5.82
N VAL A 170 0.67 0.77 -5.04
CA VAL A 170 -0.71 0.65 -5.52
C VAL A 170 -1.21 1.95 -6.13
N PHE A 171 -0.87 3.10 -5.57
CA PHE A 171 -1.29 4.39 -6.11
C PHE A 171 -0.51 4.73 -7.39
N SER A 172 0.81 4.51 -7.38
CA SER A 172 1.71 4.85 -8.49
C SER A 172 1.62 3.93 -9.70
N LYS A 173 0.80 2.87 -9.65
CA LYS A 173 0.74 1.86 -10.72
C LYS A 173 2.01 1.08 -10.96
N ALA A 174 2.82 0.97 -9.92
CA ALA A 174 3.91 0.02 -9.91
C ALA A 174 3.40 -1.42 -9.93
N SER A 175 4.16 -2.30 -10.57
CA SER A 175 3.89 -3.74 -10.66
C SER A 175 5.11 -4.50 -10.18
N GLY A 176 4.92 -5.66 -9.56
CA GLY A 176 5.98 -6.50 -8.99
C GLY A 176 5.84 -6.69 -7.47
N ASP A 177 6.81 -7.39 -6.89
CA ASP A 177 6.72 -7.88 -5.50
C ASP A 177 7.27 -6.90 -4.46
N GLY A 178 7.92 -5.81 -4.90
CA GLY A 178 8.65 -4.89 -4.02
C GLY A 178 9.83 -5.55 -3.31
N ARG A 179 10.66 -4.74 -2.67
CA ARG A 179 11.75 -5.25 -1.82
C ARG A 179 11.65 -4.63 -0.45
N ILE A 180 11.33 -5.45 0.54
CA ILE A 180 11.29 -5.08 1.94
C ILE A 180 12.31 -5.97 2.67
N LEU A 181 13.25 -5.35 3.35
CA LEU A 181 14.26 -6.02 4.16
C LEU A 181 14.11 -5.61 5.62
N SER A 182 14.34 -6.52 6.55
CA SER A 182 14.67 -6.14 7.92
C SER A 182 16.07 -5.49 7.98
N PRO A 183 16.37 -4.69 9.00
CA PRO A 183 17.71 -4.11 9.18
C PRO A 183 18.84 -5.15 9.18
N ASP A 184 18.62 -6.34 9.74
CA ASP A 184 19.64 -7.40 9.79
C ASP A 184 19.85 -8.07 8.42
N GLU A 185 18.80 -8.15 7.60
CA GLU A 185 18.90 -8.60 6.21
C GLU A 185 19.64 -7.58 5.36
N ALA A 186 19.30 -6.30 5.51
CA ALA A 186 19.97 -5.21 4.79
C ALA A 186 21.48 -5.16 5.11
N ALA A 187 21.87 -5.39 6.37
CA ALA A 187 23.26 -5.49 6.79
C ALA A 187 24.00 -6.67 6.12
N ARG A 188 23.34 -7.83 5.98
CA ARG A 188 23.91 -9.02 5.33
C ARG A 188 24.07 -8.88 3.82
N VAL A 189 23.14 -8.18 3.17
CA VAL A 189 23.18 -7.95 1.71
C VAL A 189 24.24 -6.90 1.33
N GLY A 190 24.69 -6.06 2.28
CA GLY A 190 25.67 -4.99 2.04
C GLY A 190 25.10 -3.89 1.14
N ALA A 191 25.76 -2.72 1.04
CA ALA A 191 25.19 -1.54 0.36
C ALA A 191 25.06 -1.65 -1.18
N GLY A 192 25.63 -2.68 -1.83
CA GLY A 192 25.58 -2.82 -3.28
C GLY A 192 25.96 -1.53 -4.04
N SER A 193 25.46 -1.37 -5.26
CA SER A 193 25.49 -0.08 -5.99
C SER A 193 24.27 0.80 -5.66
N GLU A 194 23.62 0.58 -4.53
CA GLU A 194 22.38 1.25 -4.15
C GLU A 194 22.66 2.53 -3.36
N LEU A 195 21.90 3.58 -3.66
CA LEU A 195 21.92 4.84 -2.91
C LEU A 195 21.21 4.62 -1.57
N SER A 196 21.67 5.23 -0.48
CA SER A 196 21.05 5.05 0.84
C SER A 196 20.46 6.35 1.36
N VAL A 197 19.23 6.32 1.87
CA VAL A 197 18.51 7.46 2.42
C VAL A 197 17.93 7.09 3.79
N GLY A 198 18.34 7.82 4.83
CA GLY A 198 17.82 7.73 6.19
C GLY A 198 17.64 9.14 6.77
N GLY A 199 16.68 9.30 7.68
CA GLY A 199 16.38 10.55 8.38
C GLY A 199 16.22 10.31 9.87
#